data_AF-A0A9Y2G4S0-F1
#
_entry.id   AF-A0A9Y2G4S0-F1
#
_cell.length_a   1.000
_cell.length_b   1.000
_cell.length_c   1.000
_cell.angle_alpha   90.00
_cell.angle_beta   90.00
_cell.angle_gamma   90.00
#
_symmetry.space_group_name_H-M   'P 1'
#
loop_
_entity.id
_entity.type
_entity.pdbx_description
1 polymer ?
#
loop_
_entity_poly.entity_id
_entity_poly.type
_entity_poly.pdbx_seq_one_letter_code
_entity_poly.pdbx_strand_id
1 'polypeptide(L)'
;MITGPQMRAARALLGIDQRALAALAGVSVPTIQRMEASPGTVRGVIGSLTKVVEALERAGVELIGDEAISQASGRGVRLKTAPGGP
;
A
#
# COMPACT_ATOMS: atom_id res chain seq x y z
N MET A 1 -6.28 5.68 -6.36
CA MET A 1 -5.02 5.50 -7.11
C MET A 1 -3.84 5.65 -6.16
N ILE A 2 -2.98 4.63 -6.03
CA ILE A 2 -1.86 4.56 -5.07
C ILE A 2 -0.53 5.04 -5.70
N THR A 3 0.38 5.56 -4.89
CA THR A 3 1.75 5.95 -5.30
C THR A 3 2.84 5.02 -4.78
N GLY A 4 4.01 5.04 -5.42
CA GLY A 4 5.21 4.34 -4.91
C GLY A 4 5.61 4.73 -3.48
N PRO A 5 5.63 6.03 -3.12
CA PRO A 5 5.82 6.47 -1.74
C PRO A 5 4.81 5.88 -0.74
N GLN A 6 3.52 5.81 -1.08
CA GLN A 6 2.51 5.19 -0.20
C GLN A 6 2.76 3.70 0.00
N MET A 7 3.22 2.97 -1.04
CA MET A 7 3.60 1.57 -0.89
C MET A 7 4.77 1.37 0.06
N ARG A 8 5.83 2.19 -0.09
CA ARG A 8 7.00 2.14 0.81
C ARG A 8 6.61 2.46 2.25
N ALA A 9 5.78 3.49 2.45
CA ALA A 9 5.28 3.87 3.77
C ALA A 9 4.43 2.77 4.39
N ALA A 10 3.53 2.14 3.63
CA ALA A 10 2.72 1.02 4.09
C ALA A 10 3.58 -0.17 4.54
N ARG A 11 4.60 -0.53 3.77
CA ARG A 11 5.54 -1.58 4.19
C ARG A 11 6.30 -1.22 5.45
N ALA A 12 6.74 0.03 5.58
CA ALA A 12 7.45 0.49 6.77
C ALA A 12 6.56 0.37 8.02
N LEU A 13 5.29 0.76 7.94
CA LEU A 13 4.31 0.59 9.02
C LEU A 13 4.08 -0.88 9.40
N LEU A 14 4.06 -1.76 8.40
CA LEU A 14 3.88 -3.20 8.60
C LEU A 14 5.17 -3.92 9.05
N GLY A 15 6.33 -3.24 9.03
CA GLY A 15 7.62 -3.86 9.32
C GLY A 15 8.04 -4.94 8.30
N ILE A 16 7.58 -4.86 7.05
CA ILE A 16 7.83 -5.88 6.01
C ILE A 16 8.74 -5.38 4.88
N ASP A 17 9.50 -6.30 4.30
CA ASP A 17 10.31 -6.04 3.10
C ASP A 17 9.51 -6.22 1.79
N GLN A 18 10.16 -5.97 0.66
CA GLN A 18 9.52 -6.12 -0.67
C GLN A 18 9.15 -7.58 -0.99
N ARG A 19 9.90 -8.56 -0.46
CA ARG A 19 9.67 -9.98 -0.72
C ARG A 19 8.43 -10.47 0.03
N ALA A 20 8.28 -10.06 1.28
CA ALA A 20 7.10 -10.30 2.08
C ALA A 20 5.85 -9.66 1.45
N LEU A 21 5.94 -8.40 0.99
CA LEU A 21 4.81 -7.77 0.29
C LEU A 21 4.46 -8.51 -1.01
N ALA A 22 5.45 -8.92 -1.79
CA ALA A 22 5.24 -9.68 -3.01
C ALA A 22 4.52 -11.02 -2.74
N ALA A 23 4.93 -11.73 -1.68
CA ALA A 23 4.29 -12.96 -1.24
C ALA A 23 2.84 -12.73 -0.78
N LEU A 24 2.58 -11.71 0.06
CA LEU A 24 1.24 -11.35 0.55
C LEU A 24 0.27 -10.98 -0.59
N ALA A 25 0.79 -10.36 -1.65
CA ALA A 25 0.03 -9.92 -2.81
C ALA A 25 -0.04 -10.96 -3.94
N GLY A 26 0.70 -12.08 -3.86
CA GLY A 26 0.75 -13.06 -4.94
C GLY A 26 1.27 -12.48 -6.26
N VAL A 27 2.28 -11.61 -6.18
CA VAL A 27 2.97 -11.02 -7.35
C VAL A 27 4.48 -11.24 -7.23
N SER A 28 5.24 -10.96 -8.30
CA SER A 28 6.69 -11.08 -8.27
C SER A 28 7.37 -9.89 -7.58
N VAL A 29 8.54 -10.11 -6.97
CA VAL A 29 9.34 -9.03 -6.36
C VAL A 29 9.68 -7.91 -7.35
N PRO A 30 10.05 -8.17 -8.62
CA PRO A 30 10.25 -7.11 -9.61
C PRO A 30 9.01 -6.25 -9.87
N THR A 31 7.80 -6.82 -9.75
CA THR A 31 6.56 -6.05 -9.85
C THR A 31 6.46 -5.05 -8.69
N ILE A 32 6.72 -5.47 -7.45
CA ILE A 32 6.77 -4.56 -6.30
C ILE A 32 7.83 -3.47 -6.50
N GLN A 33 9.04 -3.84 -6.92
CA GLN A 33 10.12 -2.88 -7.17
C GLN A 33 9.74 -1.81 -8.19
N ARG A 34 9.14 -2.21 -9.33
CA ARG A 34 8.66 -1.26 -10.35
C ARG A 34 7.56 -0.34 -9.81
N MET A 35 6.63 -0.87 -9.02
CA MET A 35 5.56 -0.07 -8.43
C MET A 35 6.11 0.94 -7.41
N GLU A 36 7.02 0.52 -6.52
CA GLU A 36 7.66 1.42 -5.55
C GLU A 36 8.57 2.47 -6.20
N ALA A 37 9.21 2.15 -7.32
CA ALA A 37 10.03 3.09 -8.08
C ALA A 37 9.21 4.18 -8.80
N SER A 38 7.87 4.03 -8.88
CA SER A 38 7.01 5.03 -9.51
C SER A 38 7.00 6.33 -8.70
N PRO A 39 7.43 7.47 -9.28
CA PRO A 39 7.52 8.75 -8.55
C PRO A 39 6.15 9.35 -8.23
N GLY A 40 5.11 8.94 -8.97
CA GLY A 40 3.73 9.35 -8.74
C GLY A 40 2.79 8.15 -8.65
N THR A 41 1.60 8.31 -9.20
CA THR A 41 0.64 7.21 -9.30
C THR A 41 1.23 6.05 -10.09
N VAL A 42 1.12 4.84 -9.54
CA VAL A 42 1.53 3.61 -10.20
C VAL A 42 0.66 3.41 -11.45
N ARG A 43 1.28 3.45 -12.63
CA ARG A 43 0.61 3.24 -13.93
C ARG A 43 0.91 1.83 -14.44
N GLY A 44 -0.13 1.07 -14.81
CA GLY A 44 0.00 -0.25 -15.44
C GLY A 44 -0.38 -1.46 -14.55
N VAL A 45 -0.96 -2.47 -15.21
CA VAL A 45 -1.47 -3.75 -14.67
C VAL A 45 -2.39 -3.58 -13.45
N ILE A 46 -3.61 -3.09 -13.71
CA ILE A 46 -4.68 -2.89 -12.71
C ILE A 46 -4.82 -4.12 -11.80
N GLY A 47 -4.80 -5.34 -12.37
CA GLY A 47 -4.94 -6.58 -11.59
C GLY A 47 -3.85 -6.80 -10.55
N SER A 48 -2.58 -6.51 -10.87
CA SER A 48 -1.50 -6.62 -9.87
C SER A 48 -1.59 -5.50 -8.84
N LEU A 49 -2.00 -4.31 -9.25
CA LEU A 49 -2.16 -3.18 -8.35
C LEU A 49 -3.26 -3.44 -7.31
N THR A 50 -4.41 -3.96 -7.75
CA THR A 50 -5.52 -4.36 -6.88
C THR A 50 -5.06 -5.39 -5.84
N LYS A 51 -4.35 -6.45 -6.27
CA LYS A 51 -3.81 -7.47 -5.35
C LYS A 51 -2.89 -6.89 -4.28
N VAL A 52 -2.05 -5.92 -4.65
CA VAL A 52 -1.15 -5.25 -3.71
C VAL A 52 -1.90 -4.38 -2.71
N VAL A 53 -2.89 -3.62 -3.17
CA VAL A 53 -3.75 -2.79 -2.30
C VAL A 53 -4.49 -3.66 -1.29
N GLU A 54 -5.16 -4.72 -1.77
CA GLU A 54 -5.88 -5.67 -0.91
C GLU A 54 -4.95 -6.37 0.10
N ALA A 55 -3.72 -6.70 -0.30
CA ALA A 55 -2.74 -7.32 0.59
C ALA A 55 -2.32 -6.37 1.72
N LEU A 56 -2.06 -5.10 1.41
CA LEU A 56 -1.76 -4.08 2.42
C LEU A 56 -2.95 -3.85 3.35
N GLU A 57 -4.17 -3.83 2.79
CA GLU A 57 -5.40 -3.68 3.56
C GLU A 57 -5.65 -4.83 4.53
N ARG A 58 -5.41 -6.06 4.09
CA ARG A 58 -5.53 -7.27 4.91
C ARG A 58 -4.46 -7.37 5.97
N ALA A 59 -3.26 -6.86 5.69
CA ALA A 59 -2.16 -6.80 6.63
C ALA A 59 -2.35 -5.74 7.73
N GLY A 60 -3.38 -4.89 7.64
CA GLY A 60 -3.73 -3.93 8.69
C GLY A 60 -3.33 -2.49 8.38
N VAL A 61 -3.10 -2.14 7.12
CA VAL A 61 -2.88 -0.75 6.68
C VAL A 61 -4.08 -0.24 5.89
N GLU A 62 -4.38 1.04 5.99
CA GLU A 62 -5.32 1.72 5.10
C GLU A 62 -4.60 2.81 4.30
N LEU A 63 -4.88 2.86 3.01
CA LEU A 63 -4.32 3.83 2.07
C LEU A 63 -5.31 4.98 1.89
N ILE A 64 -4.88 6.18 2.26
CA ILE A 64 -5.70 7.40 2.20
C ILE A 64 -5.44 8.05 0.83
N GLY A 65 -6.50 8.27 0.03
CA GLY A 65 -6.42 9.01 -1.23
C GLY A 65 -6.48 10.53 -1.03
N ASP A 66 -6.19 11.33 -2.07
CA ASP A 66 -6.19 12.80 -1.98
C ASP A 66 -7.54 13.39 -1.52
N GLU A 67 -8.64 12.72 -1.86
CA GLU A 67 -10.02 13.13 -1.54
C GLU A 67 -10.63 12.35 -0.38
N ALA A 68 -9.88 11.45 0.26
CA ALA A 68 -10.38 10.75 1.42
C ALA A 68 -10.49 11.70 2.62
N ILE A 69 -11.55 11.56 3.43
CA ILE A 69 -11.80 12.39 4.61
C ILE A 69 -10.66 12.18 5.60
N SER A 70 -9.70 13.09 5.56
CA SER A 70 -8.63 13.27 6.53
C SER A 70 -8.71 14.72 7.00
N GLN A 71 -8.40 14.97 8.27
CA GLN A 71 -8.40 16.33 8.84
C GLN A 71 -7.51 17.30 8.05
N ALA A 72 -6.51 16.80 7.32
CA ALA A 72 -5.50 17.59 6.61
C ALA A 72 -5.58 17.50 5.07
N SER A 73 -6.53 16.74 4.50
CA SER A 73 -6.54 16.35 3.08
C SER A 73 -5.26 15.59 2.63
N GLY A 74 -5.20 15.16 1.37
CA GLY A 74 -4.01 14.58 0.75
C GLY A 74 -3.80 13.07 0.99
N ARG A 75 -2.94 12.48 0.15
CA ARG A 75 -2.54 11.08 0.25
C ARG A 75 -1.81 10.75 1.55
N GLY A 76 -2.15 9.60 2.13
CA GLY A 76 -1.53 9.11 3.35
C GLY A 76 -1.59 7.59 3.48
N VAL A 77 -1.06 7.11 4.60
CA VAL A 77 -1.09 5.70 4.99
C VAL A 77 -1.29 5.66 6.51
N ARG A 78 -2.21 4.82 6.99
CA ARG A 78 -2.44 4.62 8.43
C ARG A 78 -2.51 3.15 8.79
N LEU A 79 -2.19 2.82 10.04
CA LEU A 79 -2.55 1.52 10.61
C LEU A 79 -4.06 1.48 10.86
N LYS A 80 -4.69 0.34 10.58
CA LYS A 80 -6.06 0.07 10.99
C LYS A 80 -6.05 -0.19 12.49
N THR A 81 -6.97 0.43 13.22
CA THR A 81 -7.27 0.01 14.58
C THR A 81 -7.79 -1.42 14.50
N ALA A 82 -7.21 -2.35 15.26
CA ALA A 82 -7.78 -3.69 15.37
C ALA A 82 -9.26 -3.55 15.82
N PRO A 83 -10.19 -4.36 15.29
CA PRO A 83 -11.53 -4.44 15.88
C PRO A 83 -11.36 -5.06 17.27
N GLY A 84 -11.15 -4.23 18.29
CA GLY A 84 -10.91 -4.63 19.68
C GLY A 84 -9.51 -4.37 20.26
N GLY A 85 -8.85 -3.25 19.93
CA GLY A 85 -7.80 -2.70 20.82
C GLY A 85 -8.44 -1.88 21.96
N PRO A 86 -7.83 -1.84 23.16
CA PRO A 86 -8.46 -1.71 24.47
C PRO A 86 -9.45 -0.55 24.65
#